data_AF-A0A800BR34-F1
#
_entry.id   AF-A0A800BR34-F1
#
_cell.length_a   1.000
_cell.length_b   1.000
_cell.length_c   1.000
_cell.angle_alpha   90.00
_cell.angle_beta   90.00
_cell.angle_gamma   90.00
#
_symmetry.space_group_name_H-M   'P 1'
#
loop_
_entity.id
_entity.type
_entity.pdbx_description
1 polymer ?
#
loop_
_entity_poly.entity_id
_entity_poly.type
_entity_poly.pdbx_seq_one_letter_code
_entity_poly.pdbx_strand_id
1 'polypeptide(L)'
;MAVISQKHLFSWEQFSGTGDIERLNMVLEVIPDEELMQILEAERKGRRDDYPIRPTWNSVLAGIVFQHKCIESLRRELSRNGELRQACGFDPVLGKKAVPSKDAYSSFTKRNLSSIRIR
;
A
#
# COMPACT_ATOMS: atom_id res chain seq x y z
N MET A 1 -22.78 -24.27 -16.83
CA MET A 1 -22.18 -23.32 -15.87
C MET A 1 -22.40 -21.91 -16.41
N ALA A 2 -23.21 -21.11 -15.73
CA ALA A 2 -23.38 -19.71 -16.10
C ALA A 2 -22.25 -18.89 -15.46
N VAL A 3 -21.38 -18.32 -16.29
CA VAL A 3 -20.38 -17.33 -15.85
C VAL A 3 -21.11 -15.99 -15.81
N ILE A 4 -21.45 -15.53 -14.61
CA ILE A 4 -22.05 -14.21 -14.42
C ILE A 4 -20.93 -13.18 -14.55
N SER A 5 -20.92 -12.43 -15.66
CA SER A 5 -20.04 -11.28 -15.84
C SER A 5 -20.46 -10.20 -14.83
N GLN A 6 -19.77 -10.09 -13.70
CA GLN A 6 -19.93 -8.95 -12.80
C GLN A 6 -19.58 -7.67 -13.55
N LYS A 7 -20.59 -6.83 -13.83
CA LYS A 7 -20.41 -5.57 -14.60
C LYS A 7 -19.67 -4.50 -13.81
N HIS A 8 -19.66 -4.59 -12.49
CA HIS A 8 -18.91 -3.74 -11.57
C HIS A 8 -18.40 -4.60 -10.42
N LEU A 9 -17.12 -4.42 -10.07
CA LEU A 9 -16.48 -5.17 -8.99
C LEU A 9 -17.00 -4.73 -7.59
N PHE A 10 -17.59 -3.53 -7.50
CA PHE A 10 -18.10 -2.91 -6.27
C PHE A 10 -19.34 -2.05 -6.56
N SER A 11 -20.29 -1.97 -5.61
CA SER A 11 -21.41 -1.02 -5.68
C SER A 11 -21.14 0.26 -4.87
N TRP A 12 -21.68 1.40 -5.30
CA TRP A 12 -21.54 2.68 -4.58
C TRP A 12 -22.15 2.65 -3.17
N GLU A 13 -23.16 1.83 -2.96
CA GLU A 13 -23.81 1.62 -1.65
C GLU A 13 -22.87 0.92 -0.66
N GLN A 14 -22.02 0.00 -1.14
CA GLN A 14 -20.97 -0.62 -0.33
C GLN A 14 -19.87 0.37 0.05
N PHE A 15 -19.59 1.40 -0.75
CA PHE A 15 -18.53 2.37 -0.45
C PHE A 15 -18.95 3.47 0.54
N SER A 16 -20.24 3.77 0.61
CA SER A 16 -20.76 4.98 1.28
C SER A 16 -20.88 4.85 2.81
N GLY A 17 -20.78 3.63 3.36
CA GLY A 17 -20.87 3.34 4.81
C GLY A 17 -19.71 2.54 5.40
N THR A 18 -18.70 2.23 4.58
CA THR A 18 -17.57 1.34 4.94
C THR A 18 -16.40 2.16 5.47
N GLY A 19 -15.85 1.73 6.61
CA GLY A 19 -14.71 2.40 7.24
C GLY A 19 -13.46 2.39 6.34
N ASP A 20 -12.60 3.40 6.47
CA ASP A 20 -11.42 3.56 5.59
C ASP A 20 -10.51 2.33 5.56
N ILE A 21 -10.40 1.60 6.69
CA ILE A 21 -9.65 0.35 6.80
C ILE A 21 -10.26 -0.76 5.94
N GLU A 22 -11.59 -0.89 5.96
CA GLU A 22 -12.27 -1.92 5.18
C GLU A 22 -12.20 -1.60 3.68
N ARG A 23 -12.30 -0.31 3.30
CA ARG A 23 -12.02 0.13 1.93
C ARG A 23 -10.58 -0.19 1.50
N LEU A 24 -9.62 -0.02 2.39
CA LEU A 24 -8.22 -0.39 2.11
C LEU A 24 -8.08 -1.89 1.91
N ASN A 25 -8.65 -2.73 2.78
CA ASN A 25 -8.57 -4.18 2.65
C ASN A 25 -9.15 -4.67 1.32
N MET A 26 -10.29 -4.11 0.88
CA MET A 26 -10.86 -4.42 -0.44
C MET A 26 -9.91 -4.07 -1.59
N VAL A 27 -9.21 -2.93 -1.49
CA VAL A 27 -8.22 -2.53 -2.50
C VAL A 27 -7.04 -3.49 -2.51
N LEU A 28 -6.49 -3.84 -1.34
CA LEU A 28 -5.35 -4.75 -1.23
C LEU A 28 -5.68 -6.17 -1.71
N GLU A 29 -6.91 -6.63 -1.53
CA GLU A 29 -7.36 -7.95 -1.99
C GLU A 29 -7.48 -8.04 -3.51
N VAL A 30 -7.88 -6.94 -4.16
CA VAL A 30 -8.24 -6.93 -5.58
C VAL A 30 -7.11 -6.43 -6.49
N ILE A 31 -6.21 -5.60 -5.98
CA ILE A 31 -5.19 -4.96 -6.82
C ILE A 31 -4.23 -6.02 -7.41
N PRO A 32 -4.02 -6.07 -8.74
CA PRO A 32 -3.15 -7.05 -9.37
C PRO A 32 -1.69 -6.56 -9.36
N ASP A 33 -1.11 -6.33 -8.19
CA ASP A 33 0.23 -5.75 -8.03
C ASP A 33 1.34 -6.78 -7.80
N GLU A 34 1.04 -8.08 -7.83
CA GLU A 34 2.01 -9.14 -7.53
C GLU A 34 3.24 -9.11 -8.46
N GLU A 35 3.02 -8.97 -9.76
CA GLU A 35 4.12 -8.87 -10.74
C GLU A 35 5.00 -7.64 -10.46
N LEU A 36 4.36 -6.52 -10.13
CA LEU A 36 5.06 -5.30 -9.72
C LEU A 36 5.89 -5.55 -8.45
N MET A 37 5.31 -6.18 -7.42
CA MET A 37 6.01 -6.47 -6.16
C MET A 37 7.25 -7.34 -6.39
N GLN A 38 7.14 -8.38 -7.21
CA GLN A 38 8.27 -9.26 -7.54
C GLN A 38 9.41 -8.52 -8.25
N ILE A 39 9.08 -7.65 -9.22
CA ILE A 39 10.08 -6.83 -9.92
C ILE A 39 10.80 -5.93 -8.91
N LEU A 40 10.06 -5.24 -8.05
CA LEU A 40 10.64 -4.32 -7.07
C LEU A 40 11.52 -5.05 -6.05
N GLU A 41 11.08 -6.22 -5.57
CA GLU A 41 11.82 -7.06 -4.64
C GLU A 41 13.13 -7.56 -5.26
N ALA A 42 13.11 -7.96 -6.54
CA ALA A 42 14.30 -8.37 -7.28
C ALA A 42 15.30 -7.21 -7.48
N GLU A 43 14.83 -6.01 -7.81
CA GLU A 43 15.68 -4.81 -7.99
C GLU A 43 16.40 -4.39 -6.69
N ARG A 44 15.83 -4.74 -5.52
CA ARG A 44 16.41 -4.40 -4.23
C ARG A 44 17.78 -5.06 -3.99
N LYS A 45 18.05 -6.21 -4.63
CA LYS A 45 19.35 -6.94 -4.59
C LYS A 45 19.92 -7.14 -3.17
N GLY A 46 19.07 -7.53 -2.20
CA GLY A 46 19.52 -7.86 -0.84
C GLY A 46 20.02 -6.69 0.02
N ARG A 47 19.77 -5.43 -0.38
CA ARG A 47 20.05 -4.25 0.46
C ARG A 47 19.17 -4.26 1.70
N ARG A 48 19.65 -3.61 2.77
CA ARG A 48 19.00 -3.49 4.09
C ARG A 48 17.48 -3.28 3.97
N ASP A 49 16.75 -4.15 4.65
CA ASP A 49 15.28 -4.19 4.61
C ASP A 49 14.62 -3.56 5.83
N ASP A 50 15.01 -2.33 6.18
CA ASP A 50 14.39 -1.60 7.29
C ASP A 50 12.90 -1.27 7.01
N TYR A 51 12.54 -1.21 5.72
CA TYR A 51 11.19 -0.94 5.23
C TYR A 51 10.87 -1.90 4.07
N PRO A 52 10.09 -2.97 4.31
CA PRO A 52 9.74 -3.94 3.27
C PRO A 52 8.90 -3.31 2.16
N ILE A 53 9.08 -3.81 0.93
CA ILE A 53 8.49 -3.22 -0.29
C ILE A 53 6.96 -3.28 -0.26
N ARG A 54 6.39 -4.45 0.04
CA ARG A 54 4.94 -4.65 0.07
C ARG A 54 4.24 -3.77 1.12
N PRO A 55 4.66 -3.72 2.40
CA PRO A 55 4.08 -2.80 3.37
C PRO A 55 4.22 -1.32 3.00
N THR A 56 5.34 -0.94 2.36
CA THR A 56 5.54 0.42 1.87
C THR A 56 4.62 0.74 0.69
N TRP A 57 4.37 -0.22 -0.21
CA TRP A 57 3.42 -0.07 -1.30
C TRP A 57 1.98 0.01 -0.80
N ASN A 58 1.58 -0.89 0.10
CA ASN A 58 0.27 -0.90 0.72
C ASN A 58 -0.03 0.40 1.47
N SER A 59 0.99 1.01 2.11
CA SER A 59 0.83 2.29 2.77
C SER A 59 0.65 3.46 1.79
N VAL A 60 1.23 3.38 0.59
CA VAL A 60 0.96 4.33 -0.50
C VAL A 60 -0.50 4.21 -0.97
N LEU A 61 -1.01 2.99 -1.14
CA LEU A 61 -2.42 2.74 -1.46
C LEU A 61 -3.35 3.27 -0.36
N ALA A 62 -2.99 3.06 0.91
CA ALA A 62 -3.70 3.65 2.04
C ALA A 62 -3.73 5.19 1.96
N GLY A 63 -2.61 5.81 1.57
CA GLY A 63 -2.54 7.25 1.31
C GLY A 63 -3.60 7.74 0.33
N ILE A 64 -3.90 6.95 -0.70
CA ILE A 64 -4.93 7.24 -1.72
C ILE A 64 -6.34 7.01 -1.13
N VAL A 65 -6.58 5.85 -0.51
CA VAL A 65 -7.89 5.47 0.06
C VAL A 65 -8.35 6.44 1.16
N PHE A 66 -7.42 6.87 2.01
CA PHE A 66 -7.62 7.82 3.12
C PHE A 66 -7.48 9.29 2.67
N GLN A 67 -7.22 9.53 1.38
CA GLN A 67 -7.15 10.85 0.77
C GLN A 67 -6.13 11.79 1.44
N HIS A 68 -4.97 11.25 1.81
CA HIS A 68 -3.90 12.05 2.39
C HIS A 68 -3.26 12.97 1.36
N LYS A 69 -3.25 14.28 1.66
CA LYS A 69 -2.73 15.33 0.77
C LYS A 69 -1.23 15.23 0.47
N CYS A 70 -0.47 14.54 1.32
CA CYS A 70 0.97 14.36 1.16
C CYS A 70 1.51 13.19 1.99
N ILE A 71 2.75 12.78 1.69
CA ILE A 71 3.48 11.72 2.41
C ILE A 71 3.59 12.05 3.91
N GLU A 72 3.80 13.31 4.27
CA GLU A 72 3.91 13.74 5.67
C GLU A 72 2.58 13.58 6.43
N SER A 73 1.44 13.76 5.74
CA SER A 73 0.12 13.49 6.32
C SER A 73 -0.06 11.99 6.55
N LEU A 74 0.25 11.16 5.54
CA LEU A 74 0.19 9.70 5.65
C LEU A 74 1.11 9.17 6.77
N ARG A 75 2.34 9.66 6.87
CA ARG A 75 3.29 9.25 7.93
C ARG A 75 2.79 9.57 9.32
N ARG A 76 2.11 10.72 9.50
CA ARG A 76 1.46 11.05 10.78
C ARG A 76 0.31 10.11 11.09
N GLU A 77 -0.51 9.75 10.11
CA GLU A 77 -1.59 8.76 10.27
C GLU A 77 -1.03 7.39 10.67
N LEU A 78 -0.08 6.87 9.88
CA LEU A 78 0.61 5.62 10.15
C LEU A 78 1.31 5.63 11.51
N SER A 79 1.75 6.77 12.01
CA SER A 79 2.40 6.85 13.33
C SER A 79 1.39 6.77 14.48
N ARG A 80 0.15 7.25 14.30
CA ARG A 80 -0.88 7.25 15.34
C ARG A 80 -1.80 6.03 15.28
N ASN A 81 -2.01 5.46 14.09
CA ASN A 81 -2.96 4.39 13.85
C ASN A 81 -2.25 3.04 13.74
N GLY A 82 -2.37 2.21 14.78
CA GLY A 82 -1.80 0.86 14.81
C GLY A 82 -2.51 -0.13 13.89
N GLU A 83 -3.82 -0.02 13.79
CA GLU A 83 -4.65 -0.85 12.92
C GLU A 83 -4.30 -0.61 11.44
N LEU A 84 -4.11 0.66 11.05
CA LEU A 84 -3.66 0.99 9.69
C LEU A 84 -2.28 0.38 9.38
N ARG A 85 -1.34 0.42 10.35
CA ARG A 85 -0.04 -0.20 10.15
C ARG A 85 -0.16 -1.71 9.93
N GLN A 86 -1.01 -2.36 10.73
CA GLN A 86 -1.27 -3.79 10.61
C GLN A 86 -1.95 -4.12 9.28
N ALA A 87 -2.94 -3.34 8.84
CA ALA A 87 -3.60 -3.50 7.55
C ALA A 87 -2.62 -3.37 6.37
N CYS A 88 -1.64 -2.47 6.47
CA CYS A 88 -0.59 -2.36 5.46
C CYS A 88 0.40 -3.54 5.49
N GLY A 89 0.46 -4.32 6.58
CA GLY A 89 1.41 -5.43 6.75
C GLY A 89 2.74 -5.04 7.41
N PHE A 90 2.80 -3.92 8.14
CA PHE A 90 3.99 -3.57 8.92
C PHE A 90 4.14 -4.48 10.15
N ASP A 91 5.39 -4.79 10.51
CA ASP A 91 5.70 -5.59 11.70
C ASP A 91 5.15 -4.93 12.99
N PRO A 92 4.21 -5.58 13.70
CA PRO A 92 3.64 -5.07 14.94
C PRO A 92 4.68 -4.79 16.03
N VAL A 93 5.77 -5.56 16.07
CA VAL A 93 6.84 -5.46 17.08
C VAL A 93 7.61 -4.14 16.93
N LEU A 94 7.81 -3.68 15.70
CA LEU A 94 8.49 -2.42 15.41
C LEU A 94 7.61 -1.20 15.70
N GLY A 95 6.29 -1.36 15.70
CA GLY A 95 5.34 -0.29 15.97
C GLY A 95 5.59 0.93 15.09
N LYS A 96 5.84 2.10 15.71
CA LYS A 96 6.13 3.34 14.96
C LYS A 96 7.42 3.29 14.15
N LYS A 97 8.39 2.45 14.53
CA LYS A 97 9.67 2.34 13.79
C LYS A 97 9.49 1.70 12.42
N ALA A 98 8.41 0.93 12.23
CA ALA A 98 8.06 0.34 10.94
C ALA A 98 7.63 1.39 9.90
N VAL A 99 7.23 2.60 10.33
CA VAL A 99 6.73 3.64 9.43
C VAL A 99 7.90 4.18 8.59
N PRO A 100 7.82 4.10 7.24
CA PRO A 100 8.90 4.57 6.39
C PRO A 100 9.21 6.05 6.59
N SER A 101 10.50 6.39 6.48
CA SER A 101 10.96 7.78 6.50
C SER A 101 10.53 8.53 5.23
N LYS A 102 10.63 9.86 5.24
CA LYS A 102 10.37 10.68 4.04
C LYS A 102 11.27 10.28 2.86
N ASP A 103 12.54 10.00 3.16
CA ASP A 103 13.52 9.62 2.15
C ASP A 103 13.27 8.21 1.63
N ALA A 104 12.77 7.30 2.48
CA ALA A 104 12.35 5.97 2.06
C ALA A 104 11.19 6.05 1.05
N TYR A 105 10.15 6.84 1.31
CA TYR A 105 9.07 7.07 0.34
C TYR A 105 9.55 7.76 -0.95
N SER A 106 10.45 8.75 -0.81
CA SER A 106 11.01 9.45 -1.98
C SER A 106 11.85 8.52 -2.85
N SER A 107 12.63 7.63 -2.23
CA SER A 107 13.43 6.63 -2.93
C SER A 107 12.53 5.58 -3.58
N PHE A 108 11.50 5.12 -2.87
CA PHE A 108 10.52 4.16 -3.39
C PHE A 108 9.83 4.72 -4.64
N THR A 109 9.32 5.94 -4.60
CA THR A 109 8.64 6.55 -5.75
C THR A 109 9.58 6.91 -6.91
N LYS A 110 10.73 7.53 -6.65
CA LYS A 110 11.64 8.01 -7.69
C LYS A 110 12.58 6.98 -8.26
N ARG A 111 12.83 5.87 -7.57
CA ARG A 111 13.83 4.89 -8.00
C ARG A 111 13.19 3.61 -8.49
N ASN A 112 12.16 3.15 -7.80
CA ASN A 112 11.54 1.85 -8.04
C ASN A 112 10.38 1.96 -9.04
N LEU A 113 9.53 3.00 -8.96
CA LEU A 113 8.42 3.14 -9.90
C LEU A 113 8.85 3.66 -11.27
N SER A 114 9.94 4.43 -11.35
CA SER A 114 10.46 4.95 -12.62
C SER A 114 11.45 4.03 -13.33
N SER A 115 12.05 3.05 -12.62
CA SER A 115 12.91 2.03 -13.24
C SER A 115 12.11 1.02 -14.06
N ILE A 116 10.82 0.85 -13.73
CA ILE A 116 9.90 -0.02 -14.45
C ILE A 116 9.53 0.63 -15.80
N ARG A 117 10.33 0.35 -16.82
CA ARG A 117 9.92 0.48 -18.20
C ARG A 117 9.08 -0.75 -18.53
N ILE A 118 7.75 -0.58 -18.57
CA ILE A 118 6.84 -1.56 -19.20
C ILE A 118 7.33 -1.73 -20.65
N ARG A 119 7.87 -2.91 -20.96
CA ARG A 119 8.19 -3.31 -22.33
C ARG A 119 7.02 -4.12 -22.90
#